data_AF-A0A0N0NDQ2-F1
#
_entry.id   AF-A0A0N0NDQ2-F1
#
_cell.length_a   1.000
_cell.length_b   1.000
_cell.length_c   1.000
_cell.angle_alpha   90.00
_cell.angle_beta   90.00
_cell.angle_gamma   90.00
#
_symmetry.space_group_name_H-M   'P 1'
#
loop_
_entity.id
_entity.type
_entity.pdbx_description
1 polymer ?
#
loop_
_entity_poly.entity_id
_entity_poly.type
_entity_poly.pdbx_seq_one_letter_code
_entity_poly.pdbx_strand_id
1 'polypeptide(L)' 'MPDQPSRAQQLLGDLAPKMVRLTDDVLFGDVWKREGLSPRDRSLITVAVLAASYRPGRLDIEEVRLIRRETAD' A
#
# COMPACT_ATOMS: atom_id res chain seq x y z
N MET A 1 -23.78 10.13 12.09
CA MET A 1 -22.80 9.36 12.89
C MET A 1 -21.62 10.29 13.11
N PRO A 2 -20.93 10.32 14.27
CA PRO A 2 -19.63 10.95 14.29
C PRO A 2 -18.79 10.27 13.20
N ASP A 3 -18.13 11.04 12.35
CA ASP A 3 -17.28 10.51 11.29
C ASP A 3 -16.20 9.64 11.93
N GLN A 4 -16.37 8.32 11.80
CA GLN A 4 -15.37 7.39 12.31
C GLN A 4 -14.07 7.66 11.55
N PRO A 5 -12.92 7.80 12.25
CA PRO A 5 -11.66 8.12 11.60
C PRO A 5 -11.38 7.12 10.50
N SER A 6 -10.91 7.60 9.35
CA SER A 6 -10.58 6.75 8.20
C SER A 6 -9.59 5.66 8.61
N ARG A 7 -9.55 4.56 7.84
CA ARG A 7 -8.59 3.49 8.13
C ARG A 7 -7.14 3.96 8.05
N ALA A 8 -6.85 4.95 7.20
CA ALA A 8 -5.56 5.60 7.14
C ALA A 8 -5.26 6.39 8.43
N GLN A 9 -6.23 7.17 8.92
CA GLN A 9 -6.10 7.92 10.18
C GLN A 9 -5.86 6.99 11.38
N GLN A 10 -6.54 5.84 11.45
CA GLN A 10 -6.35 4.87 12.54
C GLN A 10 -4.96 4.23 12.54
N LEU A 11 -4.35 4.02 11.37
CA LEU A 11 -3.08 3.30 11.24
C LEU A 11 -1.86 4.21 11.19
N LEU A 12 -2.01 5.41 10.61
CA LEU A 12 -0.89 6.28 10.26
C LEU A 12 -1.04 7.71 10.79
N GLY A 13 -2.14 8.02 11.50
CA GLY A 13 -2.47 9.38 11.96
C GLY A 13 -1.32 10.10 12.67
N ASP A 14 -0.71 9.44 13.64
CA ASP A 14 0.35 10.02 14.47
C ASP A 14 1.74 9.91 13.82
N LEU A 15 1.96 8.88 13.00
CA LEU A 15 3.26 8.58 12.39
C LEU A 15 3.50 9.38 11.09
N ALA A 16 2.49 9.44 10.22
CA ALA A 16 2.60 9.96 8.88
C ALA A 16 1.32 10.72 8.47
N PRO A 17 1.03 11.87 9.10
CA PRO A 17 -0.20 12.62 8.88
C PRO A 17 -0.40 13.08 7.42
N LYS A 18 0.70 13.32 6.69
CA LYS A 18 0.63 13.65 5.26
C LYS A 18 0.16 12.46 4.42
N MET A 19 0.53 11.24 4.78
CA MET A 19 0.05 10.04 4.09
C MET A 19 -1.46 9.88 4.28
N VAL A 20 -1.97 10.17 5.48
CA VAL A 20 -3.41 10.14 5.73
C VAL A 20 -4.15 11.12 4.82
N ARG A 21 -3.69 12.37 4.74
CA ARG A 21 -4.29 13.36 3.83
C ARG A 21 -4.26 12.93 2.36
N LEU A 22 -3.14 12.36 1.90
CA LEU A 22 -3.05 11.88 0.52
C LEU A 22 -3.98 10.69 0.26
N THR A 23 -4.16 9.80 1.23
CA THR A 23 -5.09 8.67 1.10
C THR A 23 -6.54 9.14 1.08
N ASP A 24 -6.93 10.01 2.02
CA ASP A 24 -8.33 10.41 2.17
C ASP A 24 -8.76 11.42 1.11
N ASP A 25 -7.97 12.48 0.90
CA ASP A 25 -8.38 13.60 0.03
C ASP A 25 -8.07 13.32 -1.43
N VAL A 26 -6.88 12.77 -1.73
CA VAL A 26 -6.42 12.61 -3.11
C VAL A 26 -6.83 11.26 -3.67
N LEU A 27 -6.46 10.16 -3.01
CA LEU A 27 -6.72 8.83 -3.55
C LEU A 27 -8.21 8.52 -3.56
N PHE A 28 -8.87 8.53 -2.40
CA PHE A 28 -10.30 8.20 -2.30
C PHE A 28 -11.22 9.41 -2.49
N GLY A 29 -10.76 10.62 -2.16
CA GLY A 29 -11.53 11.85 -2.29
C GLY A 29 -11.66 12.35 -3.73
N ASP A 30 -10.64 12.15 -4.57
CA ASP A 30 -10.61 12.55 -5.99
C ASP A 30 -10.41 11.36 -6.93
N VAL A 31 -9.23 10.74 -6.96
CA VAL A 31 -8.81 9.80 -8.02
C VAL A 31 -9.79 8.63 -8.20
N TRP A 32 -10.29 8.05 -7.11
CA TRP A 32 -11.24 6.94 -7.13
C TRP A 32 -12.65 7.33 -7.58
N LYS A 33 -13.01 8.62 -7.47
CA LYS A 33 -14.33 9.16 -7.85
C LYS A 33 -14.38 9.70 -9.26
N ARG A 34 -13.25 9.77 -9.98
CA ARG A 34 -13.21 10.25 -11.36
C ARG A 34 -14.18 9.46 -12.25
N GLU A 35 -14.72 10.13 -13.25
CA GLU A 35 -15.61 9.50 -14.22
C GLU A 35 -14.81 8.66 -15.24
N GLY A 36 -15.51 7.92 -16.10
CA GLY A 36 -14.92 7.15 -17.21
C GLY A 36 -14.63 5.67 -16.92
N LEU A 37 -14.48 5.28 -15.65
CA LEU A 37 -14.35 3.87 -15.26
C LEU A 37 -15.26 3.55 -14.07
N SER A 38 -15.92 2.40 -14.13
CA SER A 38 -16.72 1.91 -13.00
C SER A 38 -15.83 1.58 -11.79
N PRO A 39 -16.36 1.60 -10.56
CA PRO A 39 -15.61 1.17 -9.37
C PRO A 39 -15.05 -0.26 -9.50
N ARG A 40 -15.77 -1.15 -10.20
CA ARG A 40 -15.34 -2.52 -10.47
C ARG A 40 -14.09 -2.54 -11.35
N ASP A 41 -14.09 -1.78 -12.44
CA ASP A 41 -12.97 -1.76 -13.39
C ASP A 41 -11.71 -1.16 -12.75
N ARG A 42 -11.87 -0.09 -11.96
CA ARG A 42 -10.77 0.48 -11.17
C ARG A 42 -10.15 -0.53 -10.22
N SER A 43 -10.99 -1.31 -9.52
CA SER A 43 -10.52 -2.35 -8.62
C SER A 43 -9.79 -3.46 -9.37
N LEU A 44 -10.34 -3.90 -10.50
CA LEU A 44 -9.74 -4.94 -11.34
C LEU A 44 -8.36 -4.53 -11.88
N ILE A 45 -8.24 -3.30 -12.41
CA ILE A 45 -6.97 -2.76 -12.90
C ILE A 45 -5.95 -2.68 -11.77
N THR A 46 -6.35 -2.20 -10.60
CA THR A 46 -5.46 -2.10 -9.43
C THR A 46 -4.90 -3.47 -9.04
N VAL A 47 -5.76 -4.49 -8.95
CA VAL A 47 -5.34 -5.88 -8.66
C VAL A 47 -4.43 -6.42 -9.76
N ALA A 48 -4.74 -6.17 -11.03
CA ALA A 48 -3.91 -6.61 -12.15
C ALA A 48 -2.50 -5.99 -12.11
N VAL A 49 -2.39 -4.69 -11.82
CA VAL A 49 -1.10 -4.00 -11.68
C VAL A 49 -0.31 -4.57 -10.49
N LEU A 50 -0.96 -4.79 -9.35
CA LEU A 50 -0.31 -5.41 -8.19
C LEU A 50 0.20 -6.81 -8.51
N ALA A 51 -0.61 -7.63 -9.19
CA ALA A 51 -0.22 -8.98 -9.60
C ALA A 51 0.97 -8.97 -10.57
N ALA A 52 0.96 -8.08 -11.57
CA ALA A 52 2.05 -7.94 -12.53
C ALA A 52 3.35 -7.40 -11.91
N SER A 53 3.22 -6.54 -10.88
CA SER A 53 4.36 -5.90 -10.21
C SER A 53 4.92 -6.74 -9.06
N TYR A 54 4.19 -7.75 -8.60
CA TYR A 54 4.59 -8.56 -7.46
C TYR A 54 5.86 -9.36 -7.76
N ARG A 55 6.95 -9.05 -7.04
CA ARG A 55 8.23 -9.75 -7.11
C ARG A 55 8.55 -10.43 -5.78
N PRO A 56 8.00 -11.63 -5.51
CA PRO A 56 8.15 -12.31 -4.22
C PRO A 56 9.59 -12.75 -3.88
N GLY A 57 10.49 -12.81 -4.86
CA GLY A 57 11.80 -13.45 -4.72
C GLY A 57 13.01 -12.54 -4.84
N ARG A 58 12.89 -11.22 -4.66
CA ARG A 58 14.04 -10.28 -4.78
C ARG A 58 14.79 -10.02 -3.47
N LEU A 59 14.47 -10.76 -2.42
CA LEU A 59 15.40 -10.92 -1.30
C LEU A 59 16.36 -12.02 -1.74
N ASP A 60 17.48 -11.58 -2.29
CA ASP A 60 18.51 -12.49 -2.78
C ASP A 60 18.94 -13.37 -1.59
N ILE A 61 18.89 -14.68 -1.80
CA ILE A 61 19.34 -15.75 -0.89
C ILE A 61 20.74 -15.52 -0.27
N GLU A 62 21.50 -14.55 -0.74
CA GLU A 62 22.79 -14.11 -0.20
C GLU A 62 22.66 -13.33 1.13
N GLU A 63 21.61 -12.52 1.34
CA GLU A 63 21.43 -11.81 2.63
C GLU A 63 21.12 -12.79 3.78
N VAL A 64 20.33 -13.83 3.50
CA VAL A 64 20.06 -14.91 4.47
C VAL A 64 21.30 -15.77 4.72
N ARG A 65 22.18 -15.93 3.71
CA ARG A 65 23.48 -16.59 3.89
C ARG A 65 24.43 -15.75 4.73
N LEU A 66 24.43 -14.42 4.56
CA LEU A 66 25.29 -13.51 5.31
C LEU A 66 24.94 -13.53 6.81
N ILE A 67 23.65 -13.46 7.15
CA ILE A 67 23.16 -13.54 8.54
C ILE A 67 23.51 -14.90 9.16
N ARG A 68 23.43 -16.01 8.42
CA ARG A 68 23.77 -17.34 8.94
C ARG A 68 25.28 -17.57 9.12
N ARG A 69 26.14 -16.81 8.42
CA ARG A 69 27.59 -16.95 8.52
C ARG A 69 28.15 -16.21 9.73
N GLU A 70 27.54 -15.09 10.11
CA GLU A 70 27.96 -14.26 11.25
C GLU A 70 27.59 -14.87 12.61
N THR A 71 26.63 -15.79 12.66
CA THR A 71 26.30 -16.58 13.87
C THR A 71 27.12 -17.87 14.03
N ALA A 72 28.09 -18.13 13.16
CA ALA A 72 28.91 -19.34 13.17
C ALA A 72 30.39 -19.10 13.58
N ASP A 73 30.77 -17.86 13.90
CA ASP A 73 32.05 -17.50 14.53
C ASP A 73 31.86 -17.11 16.01
#